data_AF-A0A2P2GM41-F1
#
_entry.id   AF-A0A2P2GM41-F1
#
_cell.length_a   1.000
_cell.length_b   1.000
_cell.length_c   1.000
_cell.angle_alpha   90.00
_cell.angle_beta   90.00
_cell.angle_gamma   90.00
#
_symmetry.space_group_name_H-M   'P 1'
#
loop_
_entity.id
_entity.type
_entity.pdbx_description
1 polymer ?
#
loop_
_entity_poly.entity_id
_entity_poly.type
_entity_poly.pdbx_seq_one_letter_code
_entity_poly.pdbx_strand_id
1 'polypeptide(L)' 'MGTFWMDRLVRELPVGVDQLRQDRILEEALANGADPLHLADVFSLGAKASLRYTSAVTESEAEQAPSTR' A
#
# COMPACT_ATOMS: atom_id res chain seq x y z
N MET A 1 -6.53 -19.85 8.02
CA MET A 1 -7.99 -19.82 7.78
C MET A 1 -8.24 -18.98 6.54
N GLY A 2 -8.90 -19.56 5.55
CA GLY A 2 -8.75 -19.18 4.13
C GLY A 2 -9.34 -17.83 3.74
N THR A 3 -8.59 -17.11 2.91
CA THR A 3 -9.02 -15.92 2.14
C THR A 3 -10.05 -16.24 1.05
N PHE A 4 -10.49 -17.49 0.96
CA PHE A 4 -11.40 -18.02 -0.07
C PHE A 4 -12.67 -17.18 -0.28
N TRP A 5 -13.22 -16.58 0.78
CA TRP A 5 -14.39 -15.71 0.65
C TRP A 5 -14.06 -14.36 -0.01
N MET A 6 -12.87 -13.80 0.25
CA MET A 6 -12.39 -12.58 -0.40
C MET A 6 -12.05 -12.83 -1.87
N ASP A 7 -11.39 -13.96 -2.16
CA ASP A 7 -11.09 -14.36 -3.54
C ASP A 7 -12.36 -14.50 -4.38
N ARG A 8 -13.46 -14.99 -3.77
CA ARG A 8 -14.76 -15.06 -4.41
C ARG A 8 -15.37 -13.68 -4.68
N LEU A 9 -15.16 -12.69 -3.82
CA LEU A 9 -15.67 -11.34 -4.00
C LEU A 9 -14.94 -10.60 -5.13
N VAL A 10 -13.64 -10.85 -5.29
CA VAL A 10 -12.83 -10.20 -6.33
C VAL A 10 -12.72 -10.99 -7.63
N ARG A 11 -13.31 -12.19 -7.71
CA ARG A 11 -13.21 -13.08 -8.88
C ARG A 11 -13.62 -12.44 -10.20
N GLU A 12 -14.63 -11.57 -10.17
CA GLU A 12 -15.16 -10.90 -11.38
C GLU A 12 -14.49 -9.53 -11.61
N LEU A 13 -13.59 -9.11 -10.73
CA LEU A 13 -12.85 -7.86 -10.85
C LEU A 13 -11.50 -8.13 -11.53
N PRO A 14 -10.96 -7.18 -12.32
CA PRO A 14 -9.66 -7.33 -12.97
C PRO A 14 -8.47 -7.16 -11.98
N VAL A 15 -8.70 -7.33 -10.68
CA VAL A 15 -7.76 -7.05 -9.59
C VAL A 15 -7.85 -8.15 -8.53
N GLY A 16 -6.70 -8.60 -8.04
CA GLY A 16 -6.61 -9.62 -6.98
C GLY A 16 -6.69 -9.03 -5.57
N VAL A 17 -7.02 -9.87 -4.57
CA VAL A 17 -7.08 -9.46 -3.15
C VAL A 17 -5.75 -8.88 -2.68
N ASP A 18 -4.64 -9.48 -3.08
CA ASP A 18 -3.30 -9.00 -2.72
C ASP A 18 -3.02 -7.61 -3.31
N GLN A 19 -3.48 -7.34 -4.53
CA GLN A 19 -3.30 -6.03 -5.17
C GLN A 19 -4.14 -4.97 -4.46
N LEU A 20 -5.40 -5.26 -4.13
CA LEU A 20 -6.21 -4.35 -3.31
C LEU A 20 -5.58 -4.08 -1.94
N ARG A 21 -4.97 -5.09 -1.32
CA ARG A 21 -4.25 -4.93 -0.07
C ARG A 21 -3.04 -4.00 -0.24
N GLN A 22 -2.26 -4.18 -1.30
CA GLN A 22 -1.12 -3.33 -1.63
C GLN A 22 -1.53 -1.89 -1.87
N ASP A 23 -2.57 -1.68 -2.67
CA ASP A 23 -3.12 -0.36 -2.96
C ASP A 23 -3.57 0.33 -1.67
N ARG A 24 -4.29 -0.39 -0.79
CA ARG A 24 -4.72 0.16 0.49
C ARG A 24 -3.55 0.56 1.40
N ILE A 25 -2.46 -0.22 1.40
CA ILE A 25 -1.26 0.11 2.17
C ILE A 25 -0.60 1.39 1.62
N LEU A 26 -0.52 1.53 0.29
CA LEU A 26 0.03 2.72 -0.36
C LEU A 26 -0.81 3.97 -0.10
N GLU A 27 -2.14 3.86 -0.17
CA GLU A 27 -3.07 4.95 0.18
C GLU A 27 -2.90 5.40 1.63
N GLU A 28 -2.82 4.46 2.57
CA GLU A 28 -2.62 4.77 3.99
C GLU A 28 -1.26 5.43 4.23
N ALA A 29 -0.22 4.97 3.53
CA ALA A 29 1.11 5.57 3.58
C ALA A 29 1.08 7.02 3.08
N LEU A 30 0.41 7.29 1.95
CA LEU A 30 0.21 8.65 1.43
C LEU A 30 -0.56 9.54 2.44
N ALA A 31 -1.62 9.02 3.05
CA ALA A 31 -2.46 9.78 3.97
C ALA A 31 -1.75 10.18 5.27
N ASN A 32 -0.77 9.40 5.72
CA ASN A 32 -0.09 9.58 7.01
C ASN A 32 1.38 10.04 6.87
N GLY A 33 1.77 10.60 5.72
CA GLY A 33 3.12 11.14 5.51
C GLY A 33 4.22 10.09 5.46
N ALA A 34 3.90 8.90 4.93
CA ALA A 34 4.79 7.78 4.74
C ALA A 34 5.45 7.27 6.04
N ASP A 35 4.73 7.24 7.17
CA ASP A 35 5.26 6.72 8.44
C ASP A 35 5.34 5.17 8.46
N PRO A 36 6.55 4.56 8.50
CA PRO A 36 6.70 3.11 8.50
C PRO A 36 6.28 2.45 9.82
N LEU A 37 6.28 3.16 10.96
CA LEU A 37 5.82 2.61 12.24
C LEU A 37 4.30 2.49 12.25
N HIS A 38 3.60 3.49 11.71
CA HIS A 38 2.15 3.44 11.50
C HIS A 38 1.72 2.27 10.62
N LEU A 39 2.41 2.04 9.49
CA LEU A 39 2.09 0.91 8.61
C LEU A 39 2.37 -0.45 9.26
N ALA A 40 3.40 -0.55 10.09
CA ALA A 40 3.70 -1.77 10.84
C ALA A 40 2.54 -2.12 11.79
N ASP A 41 1.98 -1.12 12.47
CA ASP A 41 0.87 -1.26 13.41
C ASP A 41 -0.45 -1.61 12.69
N VAL A 42 -0.88 -0.77 11.74
CA VAL A 42 -2.19 -0.90 11.07
C VAL A 42 -2.32 -2.18 10.25
N PHE A 43 -1.24 -2.60 9.57
CA PHE A 43 -1.28 -3.73 8.64
C PHE A 43 -0.55 -4.99 9.14
N SER A 44 -0.04 -4.96 10.38
CA SER A 44 0.78 -6.03 10.96
C SER A 44 1.96 -6.40 10.05
N LEU A 45 2.64 -5.39 9.52
CA LEU A 45 3.78 -5.56 8.62
C LEU A 45 5.08 -5.65 9.42
N GLY A 46 6.04 -6.42 8.90
CA GLY A 46 7.41 -6.36 9.41
C GLY A 46 8.11 -5.07 8.99
N ALA A 47 9.09 -4.62 9.78
CA ALA A 47 9.81 -3.35 9.57
C ALA A 47 10.33 -3.17 8.13
N LYS A 48 10.89 -4.24 7.52
CA LYS A 48 11.37 -4.20 6.13
C LYS A 48 10.23 -3.95 5.13
N ALA A 49 9.05 -4.54 5.35
CA ALA A 49 7.91 -4.34 4.47
C ALA A 49 7.36 -2.91 4.62
N SER A 50 7.21 -2.41 5.85
CA SER A 50 6.75 -1.04 6.09
C SER A 50 7.65 0.00 5.43
N LEU A 51 8.98 -0.13 5.58
CA LEU A 51 9.94 0.76 4.92
C LEU A 51 9.80 0.74 3.39
N ARG A 52 9.57 -0.43 2.78
CA ARG A 52 9.40 -0.52 1.31
C ARG A 52 8.18 0.26 0.81
N TYR A 53 7.06 0.21 1.52
CA TYR A 53 5.86 0.95 1.13
C TYR A 53 6.02 2.46 1.32
N THR A 54 6.61 2.87 2.45
CA THR A 54 6.99 4.27 2.69
C THR A 54 7.90 4.81 1.59
N SER A 55 8.96 4.08 1.21
CA SER A 55 9.89 4.48 0.15
C SER A 55 9.21 4.59 -1.21
N ALA A 56 8.33 3.65 -1.56
CA ALA A 56 7.59 3.69 -2.83
C ALA A 56 6.70 4.93 -2.95
N VAL A 57 6.08 5.36 -1.84
CA VAL A 57 5.30 6.60 -1.80
C VAL A 57 6.18 7.83 -1.95
N THR A 58 7.30 7.91 -1.23
CA THR A 58 8.22 9.05 -1.32
C THR A 58 8.81 9.22 -2.72
N GLU A 59 9.17 8.11 -3.37
CA GLU A 59 9.63 8.10 -4.76
C GLU A 59 8.53 8.56 -5.72
N SER A 60 7.29 8.10 -5.50
CA SER A 60 6.15 8.52 -6.33
C SER A 60 5.86 10.02 -6.19
N GLU A 61 5.86 10.56 -4.97
CA GLU A 61 5.66 12.00 -4.72
C GLU A 61 6.77 12.83 -5.37
N ALA A 62 8.02 12.33 -5.38
CA ALA A 62 9.14 12.99 -6.05
C ALA A 62 9.00 13.02 -7.58
N GLU A 63 8.45 11.95 -8.18
CA GLU A 63 8.14 11.87 -9.62
C GLU A 63 6.97 12.79 -10.00
N GLN A 64 6.01 12.99 -9.08
CA GLN A 64 4.79 13.78 -9.28
C GLN A 64 4.99 15.26 -8.96
N ALA A 65 6.10 15.63 -8.32
CA ALA A 65 6.47 17.02 -8.12
C ALA A 65 6.54 17.71 -9.50
N PRO A 66 5.80 18.81 -9.72
CA PRO A 66 5.81 19.46 -11.02
C PRO A 66 7.22 19.94 -11.30
N SER A 67 7.82 19.43 -12.37
CA SER A 67 8.91 20.09 -13.07
C SER A 67 8.38 21.45 -13.51
N THR A 68 8.43 22.42 -12.60
CA THR A 68 8.11 23.80 -12.85
C THR A 68 9.27 24.34 -13.69
N ARG A 69 9.08 24.32 -15.00
CA ARG A 69 9.90 25.07 -15.95
C ARG A 69 9.01 25.78 -16.95
#